data_AF-N1Z9Z1-F1
#
_entry.id   AF-N1Z9Z1-F1
#
_cell.length_a   1.000
_cell.length_b   1.000
_cell.length_c   1.000
_cell.angle_alpha   90.00
_cell.angle_beta   90.00
_cell.angle_gamma   90.00
#
_symmetry.space_group_name_H-M   'P 1'
#
loop_
_entity.id
_entity.type
_entity.pdbx_description
1 polymer ?
#
loop_
_entity_poly.entity_id
_entity_poly.type
_entity_poly.pdbx_seq_one_letter_code
_entity_poly.pdbx_strand_id
1 'polypeptide(L)'
;MNDVVKKQLEKIEKKEKKYLSKKENRLYCKKKAVEEMIEQKVPEKVKQAIEKAFFKGFLVLLEKGTSVIEKTYDKEKILWQHQFYENRFEQNRKNRQFQKIVKNANQCNRINIAITAVEGGVLGVLGIGLPDIPLFLAIILKGIYQTALQYGFDYNDKREQIYILRLIRAAMIEQKQKVALNILVEETAMCIEKEIAVPYNFEEEVKQTSQLLSHAMLTAKMIQGVPVIGVAGSGYNAVVYHTILKYCNIKYKKRYLQKKNKE
;
A
#
# COMPACT_ATOMS: atom_id res chain seq x y z
N MET A 1 14.61 19.98 -22.06
CA MET A 1 14.24 19.21 -20.84
C MET A 1 12.94 19.73 -20.26
N ASN A 2 11.94 18.86 -20.07
CA ASN A 2 10.54 19.22 -19.80
C ASN A 2 10.31 19.93 -18.46
N ASP A 3 10.16 21.26 -18.50
CA ASP A 3 9.81 22.11 -17.34
C ASP A 3 8.63 21.56 -16.52
N VAL A 4 7.65 20.94 -17.18
CA VAL A 4 6.50 20.30 -16.50
C VAL A 4 6.89 19.06 -15.71
N VAL A 5 7.72 18.17 -16.25
CA VAL A 5 8.14 16.94 -15.55
C VAL A 5 8.99 17.30 -14.34
N LYS A 6 9.97 18.20 -14.51
CA LYS A 6 10.82 18.71 -13.42
C LYS A 6 10.00 19.35 -12.30
N LYS A 7 9.05 20.24 -12.64
CA LYS A 7 8.11 20.83 -11.67
C LYS A 7 7.26 19.78 -10.95
N GLN A 8 6.85 18.71 -11.61
CA GLN A 8 6.08 17.63 -10.97
C GLN A 8 6.97 16.74 -10.08
N LEU A 9 8.23 16.52 -10.46
CA LEU A 9 9.22 15.84 -9.62
C LEU A 9 9.47 16.62 -8.32
N GLU A 10 9.73 17.91 -8.41
CA GLU A 10 9.92 18.77 -7.23
C GLU A 10 8.68 18.74 -6.31
N LYS A 11 7.47 18.72 -6.89
CA LYS A 11 6.22 18.61 -6.12
C LYS A 11 6.08 17.26 -5.43
N ILE A 12 6.44 16.16 -6.09
CA ILE A 12 6.30 14.83 -5.49
C ILE A 12 7.36 14.60 -4.42
N GLU A 13 8.58 15.09 -4.62
CA GLU A 13 9.66 15.07 -3.61
C GLU A 13 9.28 15.88 -2.37
N LYS A 14 8.71 17.08 -2.53
CA LYS A 14 8.18 17.86 -1.40
C LYS A 14 7.06 17.12 -0.67
N LYS A 15 6.16 16.45 -1.41
CA LYS A 15 5.06 15.66 -0.83
C LYS A 15 5.58 14.44 -0.07
N GLU A 16 6.60 13.78 -0.61
CA GLU A 16 7.29 12.65 0.02
C GLU A 16 8.03 13.09 1.29
N LYS A 17 8.86 14.14 1.22
CA LYS A 17 9.53 14.72 2.39
C LYS A 17 8.51 15.06 3.48
N LYS A 18 7.39 15.70 3.13
CA LYS A 18 6.31 16.00 4.08
C LYS A 18 5.64 14.73 4.65
N TYR A 19 5.55 13.65 3.87
CA TYR A 19 5.03 12.37 4.35
C TYR A 19 6.02 11.70 5.32
N LEU A 20 7.32 11.82 5.06
CA LEU A 20 8.42 11.29 5.88
C LEU A 20 8.79 12.17 7.09
N SER A 21 8.36 13.43 7.14
CA SER A 21 8.61 14.34 8.26
C SER A 21 7.38 14.61 9.12
N LYS A 22 6.20 14.11 8.71
CA LYS A 22 4.97 14.30 9.48
C LYS A 22 5.13 13.65 10.85
N LYS A 23 4.71 14.36 11.91
CA LYS A 23 4.47 13.72 13.22
C LYS A 23 3.61 12.48 13.03
N GLU A 24 3.87 11.46 13.83
CA GLU A 24 3.21 10.15 13.79
C GLU A 24 1.71 10.26 13.44
N ASN A 25 1.23 9.43 12.52
CA ASN A 25 -0.19 9.39 12.16
C ASN A 25 -1.04 9.04 13.39
N ARG A 26 -2.36 9.34 13.37
CA ARG A 26 -3.29 9.03 14.48
C ARG A 26 -3.22 7.58 14.98
N LEU A 27 -2.83 6.61 14.14
CA LEU A 27 -2.56 5.22 14.55
C LEU A 27 -1.49 5.08 15.64
N TYR A 28 -0.54 6.01 15.72
CA TYR A 28 0.62 5.92 16.60
C TYR A 28 0.65 7.05 17.64
N CYS A 29 -0.26 8.04 17.59
CA CYS A 29 -0.28 9.15 18.56
C CYS A 29 -0.54 8.73 20.03
N LYS A 30 -1.00 7.51 20.29
CA LYS A 30 -1.19 6.94 21.65
C LYS A 30 -0.29 5.71 21.89
N LYS A 31 0.90 5.69 21.27
CA LYS A 31 1.75 4.50 21.12
C LYS A 31 1.93 3.70 22.41
N LYS A 32 2.55 4.29 23.44
CA LYS A 32 2.94 3.56 24.65
C LYS A 32 1.75 2.89 25.36
N ALA A 33 0.65 3.61 25.54
CA ALA A 33 -0.55 3.08 26.18
C ALA A 33 -1.23 1.99 25.33
N VAL A 34 -1.23 2.14 24.00
CA VAL A 34 -1.80 1.12 23.10
C VAL A 34 -0.92 -0.13 23.05
N GLU A 35 0.40 0.05 23.04
CA GLU A 35 1.39 -1.02 23.02
C GLU A 35 1.33 -1.84 24.33
N GLU A 36 1.28 -1.17 25.47
CA GLU A 36 1.04 -1.78 26.78
C GLU A 36 -0.32 -2.52 26.82
N MET A 37 -1.38 -1.94 26.24
CA MET A 37 -2.68 -2.62 26.13
C MET A 37 -2.64 -3.85 25.23
N ILE A 38 -1.88 -3.85 24.12
CA ILE A 38 -1.72 -5.02 23.26
C ILE A 38 -0.98 -6.12 24.02
N GLU A 39 0.08 -5.78 24.74
CA GLU A 39 0.86 -6.72 25.54
C GLU A 39 0.03 -7.34 26.67
N GLN A 40 -0.81 -6.55 27.34
CA GLN A 40 -1.64 -7.02 28.44
C GLN A 40 -2.89 -7.79 27.99
N LYS A 41 -3.54 -7.37 26.89
CA LYS A 41 -4.86 -7.89 26.49
C LYS A 41 -4.82 -8.92 25.37
N VAL A 42 -3.72 -9.03 24.61
CA VAL A 42 -3.63 -9.97 23.49
C VAL A 42 -2.63 -11.08 23.83
N PRO A 43 -3.11 -12.32 24.04
CA PRO A 43 -2.22 -13.44 24.30
C PRO A 43 -1.21 -13.64 23.17
N GLU A 44 0.01 -14.03 23.51
CA GLU A 44 1.10 -14.21 22.54
C GLU A 44 0.74 -15.21 21.43
N LYS A 45 0.04 -16.31 21.78
CA LYS A 45 -0.47 -17.29 20.81
C LYS A 45 -1.42 -16.67 19.78
N VAL A 46 -2.22 -15.67 20.19
CA VAL A 46 -3.14 -14.97 19.28
C VAL A 46 -2.37 -14.05 18.35
N LYS A 47 -1.37 -13.32 18.84
CA LYS A 47 -0.49 -12.49 17.98
C LYS A 47 0.19 -13.34 16.91
N GLN A 48 0.77 -14.46 17.30
CA GLN A 48 1.43 -15.40 16.39
C GLN A 48 0.46 -16.02 15.38
N ALA A 49 -0.77 -16.36 15.80
CA ALA A 49 -1.79 -16.88 14.89
C ALA A 49 -2.19 -15.84 13.82
N ILE A 50 -2.35 -14.57 14.23
CA ILE A 50 -2.67 -13.47 13.31
C ILE A 50 -1.51 -13.22 12.34
N GLU A 51 -0.28 -13.13 12.83
CA GLU A 51 0.91 -12.99 11.98
C GLU A 51 1.03 -14.13 10.96
N LYS A 52 0.80 -15.37 11.40
CA LYS A 52 0.82 -16.54 10.53
C LYS A 52 -0.30 -16.50 9.48
N ALA A 53 -1.47 -15.95 9.82
CA ALA A 53 -2.56 -15.76 8.87
C ALA A 53 -2.21 -14.70 7.82
N PHE A 54 -1.59 -13.58 8.22
CA PHE A 54 -1.06 -12.59 7.27
C PHE A 54 0.01 -13.19 6.36
N PHE A 55 0.96 -13.94 6.93
CA PHE A 55 2.03 -14.60 6.20
C PHE A 55 1.50 -15.56 5.14
N LYS A 56 0.62 -16.49 5.54
CA LYS A 56 -0.02 -17.42 4.61
C LYS A 56 -0.87 -16.70 3.57
N GLY A 57 -1.60 -15.67 3.98
CA GLY A 57 -2.41 -14.85 3.09
C GLY A 57 -1.56 -14.19 2.00
N PHE A 58 -0.43 -13.57 2.36
CA PHE A 58 0.49 -12.98 1.39
C PHE A 58 1.10 -14.02 0.45
N LEU A 59 1.57 -15.17 0.97
CA LEU A 59 2.11 -16.24 0.13
C LEU A 59 1.08 -16.69 -0.92
N VAL A 60 -0.13 -17.04 -0.48
CA VAL A 60 -1.20 -17.49 -1.38
C VAL A 60 -1.55 -16.41 -2.40
N LEU A 61 -1.70 -15.16 -1.97
CA LEU A 61 -2.15 -14.08 -2.85
C LEU A 61 -1.08 -13.66 -3.88
N LEU A 62 0.19 -13.57 -3.48
CA LEU A 62 1.28 -13.16 -4.36
C LEU A 62 1.78 -14.29 -5.28
N GLU A 63 1.65 -15.54 -4.86
CA GLU A 63 2.02 -16.70 -5.70
C GLU A 63 0.88 -17.11 -6.65
N LYS A 64 -0.37 -17.12 -6.17
CA LYS A 64 -1.50 -17.75 -6.88
C LYS A 64 -2.73 -16.86 -6.97
N GLY A 65 -2.84 -15.82 -6.14
CA GLY A 65 -4.04 -14.98 -6.06
C GLY A 65 -4.06 -13.79 -7.01
N THR A 66 -2.94 -13.43 -7.65
CA THR A 66 -2.88 -12.27 -8.56
C THR A 66 -3.94 -12.35 -9.66
N SER A 67 -4.10 -13.49 -10.33
CA SER A 67 -5.11 -13.69 -11.37
C SER A 67 -6.55 -13.64 -10.84
N VAL A 68 -6.78 -13.97 -9.57
CA VAL A 68 -8.09 -13.85 -8.93
C VAL A 68 -8.40 -12.39 -8.62
N ILE A 69 -7.42 -11.66 -8.05
CA ILE A 69 -7.54 -10.23 -7.75
C ILE A 69 -7.78 -9.43 -9.04
N GLU A 70 -7.09 -9.77 -10.13
CA GLU A 70 -7.25 -9.14 -11.45
C GLU A 70 -8.69 -9.18 -11.96
N LYS A 71 -9.44 -10.26 -11.70
CA LYS A 71 -10.85 -10.39 -12.09
C LYS A 71 -11.78 -9.43 -11.36
N THR A 72 -11.32 -8.79 -10.28
CA THR A 72 -12.13 -7.88 -9.46
C THR A 72 -12.10 -6.43 -9.94
N TYR A 73 -11.37 -6.12 -11.02
CA TYR A 73 -11.36 -4.81 -11.66
C TYR A 73 -11.08 -4.91 -13.17
N ASP A 74 -11.40 -3.84 -13.89
CA ASP A 74 -11.19 -3.76 -15.33
C ASP A 74 -9.73 -3.37 -15.64
N LYS A 75 -8.86 -4.37 -15.76
CA LYS A 75 -7.42 -4.20 -16.06
C LYS A 75 -7.19 -3.53 -17.42
N GLU A 76 -7.91 -3.98 -18.45
CA GLU A 76 -7.77 -3.48 -19.82
C GLU A 76 -8.12 -1.99 -19.90
N LYS A 77 -9.22 -1.58 -19.26
CA LYS A 77 -9.59 -0.16 -19.18
C LYS A 77 -8.53 0.69 -18.49
N ILE A 78 -7.92 0.20 -17.41
CA ILE A 78 -6.86 0.96 -16.72
C ILE A 78 -5.63 1.12 -17.62
N LEU A 79 -5.21 0.04 -18.28
CA LEU A 79 -4.08 0.05 -19.22
C LEU A 79 -4.34 0.98 -20.41
N TRP A 80 -5.51 0.86 -21.03
CA TRP A 80 -5.91 1.72 -22.14
C TRP A 80 -5.93 3.20 -21.73
N GLN A 81 -6.47 3.52 -20.55
CA GLN A 81 -6.47 4.89 -20.04
C GLN A 81 -5.06 5.42 -19.78
N HIS A 82 -4.18 4.59 -19.22
CA HIS A 82 -2.79 4.94 -19.01
C HIS A 82 -2.13 5.28 -20.34
N GLN A 83 -2.15 4.36 -21.32
CA GLN A 83 -1.58 4.55 -22.65
C GLN A 83 -2.14 5.79 -23.36
N PHE A 84 -3.47 5.98 -23.31
CA PHE A 84 -4.12 7.13 -23.93
C PHE A 84 -3.64 8.47 -23.35
N TYR A 85 -3.51 8.58 -22.03
CA TYR A 85 -3.05 9.81 -21.40
C TYR A 85 -1.54 9.99 -21.45
N GLU A 86 -0.78 8.91 -21.45
CA GLU A 86 0.67 8.91 -21.67
C GLU A 86 1.00 9.44 -23.06
N ASN A 87 0.43 8.86 -24.12
CA ASN A 87 0.64 9.30 -25.51
C ASN A 87 0.30 10.80 -25.67
N ARG A 88 -0.81 11.26 -25.08
CA ARG A 88 -1.19 12.68 -25.11
C ARG A 88 -0.25 13.58 -24.32
N PHE A 89 0.31 13.06 -23.22
CA PHE A 89 1.30 13.77 -22.43
C PHE A 89 2.63 13.85 -23.18
N GLU A 90 3.04 12.81 -23.91
CA GLU A 90 4.26 12.83 -24.71
C GLU A 90 4.17 13.85 -25.86
N GLN A 91 3.04 13.87 -26.57
CA GLN A 91 2.81 14.80 -27.68
C GLN A 91 2.80 16.28 -27.26
N ASN A 92 2.16 16.60 -26.13
CA ASN A 92 1.87 18.00 -25.78
C ASN A 92 2.62 18.49 -24.53
N ARG A 93 3.15 17.58 -23.70
CA ARG A 93 3.82 17.79 -22.40
C ARG A 93 3.05 18.73 -21.44
N LYS A 94 1.74 18.90 -21.64
CA LYS A 94 0.88 19.77 -20.82
C LYS A 94 0.55 19.12 -19.48
N ASN A 95 0.70 19.89 -18.40
CA ASN A 95 0.35 19.46 -17.03
C ASN A 95 -1.09 18.95 -16.91
N ARG A 96 -2.06 19.49 -17.66
CA ARG A 96 -3.46 19.05 -17.62
C ARG A 96 -3.62 17.56 -17.96
N GLN A 97 -2.83 17.02 -18.91
CA GLN A 97 -2.92 15.60 -19.26
C GLN A 97 -2.28 14.73 -18.19
N PHE A 98 -1.14 15.16 -17.64
CA PHE A 98 -0.54 14.52 -16.47
C PHE A 98 -1.49 14.47 -15.26
N GLN A 99 -2.24 15.54 -15.01
CA GLN A 99 -3.23 15.55 -13.93
C GLN A 99 -4.35 14.52 -14.14
N LYS A 100 -4.66 14.08 -15.38
CA LYS A 100 -5.66 13.04 -15.62
C LYS A 100 -5.17 11.67 -15.20
N ILE A 101 -3.91 11.33 -15.48
CA ILE A 101 -3.25 10.12 -14.98
C ILE A 101 -3.33 10.07 -13.44
N VAL A 102 -2.95 11.18 -12.79
CA VAL A 102 -2.98 11.30 -11.33
C VAL A 102 -4.41 11.24 -10.76
N LYS A 103 -5.40 11.86 -11.42
CA LYS A 103 -6.79 11.86 -10.98
C LYS A 103 -7.40 10.47 -11.00
N ASN A 104 -7.18 9.71 -12.07
CA ASN A 104 -7.67 8.34 -12.17
C ASN A 104 -7.12 7.48 -11.03
N ALA A 105 -5.83 7.66 -10.71
CA ALA A 105 -5.22 6.96 -9.58
C ALA A 105 -5.81 7.28 -8.22
N ASN A 106 -6.16 8.53 -7.99
CA ASN A 106 -6.81 8.92 -6.75
C ASN A 106 -8.28 8.48 -6.69
N GLN A 107 -8.98 8.37 -7.84
CA GLN A 107 -10.38 7.96 -7.89
C GLN A 107 -10.56 6.49 -7.53
N CYS A 108 -9.79 5.57 -8.12
CA CYS A 108 -9.83 4.15 -7.76
C CYS A 108 -9.55 3.94 -6.27
N ASN A 109 -8.56 4.65 -5.74
CA ASN A 109 -8.23 4.57 -4.31
C ASN A 109 -9.38 5.05 -3.41
N ARG A 110 -10.14 6.07 -3.80
CA ARG A 110 -11.31 6.53 -3.04
C ARG A 110 -12.46 5.52 -3.04
N ILE A 111 -12.71 4.86 -4.18
CA ILE A 111 -13.74 3.83 -4.29
C ILE A 111 -13.39 2.64 -3.39
N ASN A 112 -12.15 2.17 -3.44
CA ASN A 112 -11.73 1.04 -2.61
C ASN A 112 -11.70 1.40 -1.11
N ILE A 113 -11.38 2.65 -0.74
CA ILE A 113 -11.53 3.13 0.64
C ILE A 113 -12.99 3.03 1.10
N ALA A 114 -13.95 3.44 0.25
CA ALA A 114 -15.37 3.37 0.57
C ALA A 114 -15.85 1.92 0.73
N ILE A 115 -15.43 1.02 -0.18
CA ILE A 115 -15.69 -0.42 -0.07
C ILE A 115 -15.13 -0.97 1.26
N THR A 116 -13.88 -0.66 1.58
CA THR A 116 -13.22 -1.10 2.83
C THR A 116 -13.93 -0.55 4.07
N ALA A 117 -14.51 0.66 4.00
CA ALA A 117 -15.26 1.26 5.09
C ALA A 117 -16.63 0.58 5.30
N VAL A 118 -17.30 0.14 4.22
CA VAL A 118 -18.60 -0.55 4.24
C VAL A 118 -18.47 -2.02 4.62
N GLU A 119 -17.48 -2.73 4.04
CA GLU A 119 -17.19 -4.13 4.38
C GLU A 119 -16.75 -4.32 5.84
N GLY A 120 -16.26 -3.25 6.49
CA GLY A 120 -15.98 -3.21 7.92
C GLY A 120 -17.20 -3.41 8.84
N GLY A 121 -18.43 -3.39 8.30
CA GLY A 121 -19.68 -3.60 9.05
C GLY A 121 -20.32 -4.99 8.92
N VAL A 122 -20.07 -5.74 7.83
CA VAL A 122 -20.83 -6.97 7.52
C VAL A 122 -20.16 -8.25 8.04
N LEU A 123 -18.83 -8.31 8.07
CA LEU A 123 -18.08 -9.48 8.57
C LEU A 123 -17.95 -9.53 10.11
N GLY A 124 -18.38 -8.48 10.81
CA GLY A 124 -18.40 -8.43 12.28
C GLY A 124 -19.61 -9.12 12.92
N VAL A 125 -20.60 -9.55 12.14
CA VAL A 125 -21.86 -10.16 12.64
C VAL A 125 -21.69 -11.64 13.01
N LEU A 126 -20.65 -12.33 12.52
CA LEU A 126 -20.41 -13.75 12.80
C LEU A 126 -19.56 -14.02 14.07
N GLY A 127 -19.24 -13.00 14.87
CA GLY A 127 -18.54 -13.17 16.15
C GLY A 127 -17.06 -13.58 16.05
N ILE A 128 -16.54 -13.87 14.85
CA ILE A 128 -15.13 -14.15 14.60
C ILE A 128 -14.43 -12.80 14.36
N GLY A 129 -13.80 -12.27 15.42
CA GLY A 129 -13.27 -10.91 15.52
C GLY A 129 -12.11 -10.52 14.61
N LEU A 130 -11.94 -11.06 13.41
CA LEU A 130 -11.01 -10.59 12.39
C LEU A 130 -11.73 -10.52 11.03
N PRO A 131 -11.62 -9.42 10.26
CA PRO A 131 -11.94 -9.49 8.84
C PRO A 131 -11.08 -10.62 8.25
N ASP A 132 -11.65 -11.45 7.37
CA ASP A 132 -10.93 -12.51 6.67
C ASP A 132 -9.60 -11.93 6.14
N ILE A 133 -8.48 -12.26 6.78
CA ILE A 133 -7.18 -11.61 6.56
C ILE A 133 -6.77 -11.70 5.09
N PRO A 134 -6.88 -12.87 4.43
CA PRO A 134 -6.77 -13.00 2.97
C PRO A 134 -7.63 -12.01 2.18
N LEU A 135 -8.90 -11.82 2.54
CA LEU A 135 -9.77 -10.86 1.84
C LEU A 135 -9.26 -9.43 2.00
N PHE A 136 -8.89 -9.03 3.22
CA PHE A 136 -8.34 -7.70 3.47
C PHE A 136 -7.03 -7.46 2.70
N LEU A 137 -6.15 -8.46 2.66
CA LEU A 137 -4.92 -8.42 1.86
C LEU A 137 -5.22 -8.31 0.37
N ALA A 138 -6.21 -9.06 -0.14
CA ALA A 138 -6.63 -8.97 -1.54
C ALA A 138 -7.11 -7.57 -1.90
N ILE A 139 -7.84 -6.90 -1.01
CA ILE A 139 -8.29 -5.50 -1.20
C ILE A 139 -7.10 -4.54 -1.24
N ILE A 140 -6.13 -4.66 -0.32
CA ILE A 140 -4.90 -3.87 -0.34
C ILE A 140 -4.15 -4.07 -1.66
N LEU A 141 -3.88 -5.33 -2.02
CA LEU A 141 -3.14 -5.69 -3.23
C LEU A 141 -3.86 -5.19 -4.48
N LYS A 142 -5.18 -5.34 -4.58
CA LYS A 142 -6.02 -4.76 -5.65
C LYS A 142 -5.75 -3.26 -5.80
N GLY A 143 -5.78 -2.50 -4.70
CA GLY A 143 -5.51 -1.06 -4.73
C GLY A 143 -4.11 -0.73 -5.24
N ILE A 144 -3.11 -1.48 -4.79
CA ILE A 144 -1.72 -1.29 -5.19
C ILE A 144 -1.54 -1.64 -6.68
N TYR A 145 -2.13 -2.74 -7.15
CA TYR A 145 -2.10 -3.17 -8.55
C TYR A 145 -2.75 -2.14 -9.48
N GLN A 146 -3.92 -1.62 -9.10
CA GLN A 146 -4.55 -0.52 -9.85
C GLN A 146 -3.65 0.72 -9.89
N THR A 147 -3.01 1.07 -8.76
CA THR A 147 -2.07 2.19 -8.69
C THR A 147 -0.86 1.97 -9.60
N ALA A 148 -0.28 0.76 -9.60
CA ALA A 148 0.86 0.40 -10.46
C ALA A 148 0.49 0.56 -11.95
N LEU A 149 -0.63 -0.04 -12.39
CA LEU A 149 -1.09 0.03 -13.78
C LEU A 149 -1.37 1.47 -14.24
N GLN A 150 -1.94 2.30 -13.37
CA GLN A 150 -2.22 3.70 -13.70
C GLN A 150 -0.97 4.52 -13.98
N TYR A 151 0.17 4.11 -13.41
CA TYR A 151 1.47 4.70 -13.65
C TYR A 151 2.33 3.88 -14.63
N GLY A 152 1.78 2.83 -15.25
CA GLY A 152 2.45 2.06 -16.30
C GLY A 152 3.38 0.96 -15.82
N PHE A 153 3.19 0.47 -14.59
CA PHE A 153 4.00 -0.61 -14.00
C PHE A 153 3.23 -1.92 -13.92
N ASP A 154 3.87 -3.01 -14.32
CA ASP A 154 3.33 -4.36 -14.23
C ASP A 154 3.68 -5.01 -12.89
N TYR A 155 2.67 -5.35 -12.10
CA TYR A 155 2.82 -5.99 -10.80
C TYR A 155 3.06 -7.51 -10.87
N ASN A 156 3.03 -8.12 -12.06
CA ASN A 156 3.27 -9.54 -12.21
C ASN A 156 4.76 -9.91 -12.09
N ASP A 157 5.68 -8.95 -12.30
CA ASP A 157 7.11 -9.16 -12.10
C ASP A 157 7.41 -9.44 -10.62
N LYS A 158 8.16 -10.50 -10.33
CA LYS A 158 8.59 -10.86 -8.97
C LYS A 158 9.33 -9.73 -8.27
N ARG A 159 10.15 -8.94 -8.99
CA ARG A 159 10.83 -7.77 -8.44
C ARG A 159 9.85 -6.69 -8.03
N GLU A 160 8.76 -6.53 -8.79
CA GLU A 160 7.67 -5.61 -8.46
C GLU A 160 6.85 -6.12 -7.26
N GLN A 161 6.65 -7.43 -7.11
CA GLN A 161 6.05 -8.00 -5.90
C GLN A 161 6.87 -7.68 -4.63
N ILE A 162 8.20 -7.78 -4.71
CA ILE A 162 9.10 -7.35 -3.63
C ILE A 162 8.97 -5.85 -3.36
N TYR A 163 8.90 -5.04 -4.41
CA TYR A 163 8.67 -3.61 -4.28
C TYR A 163 7.35 -3.31 -3.54
N ILE A 164 6.27 -4.03 -3.87
CA ILE A 164 4.96 -3.92 -3.22
C ILE A 164 5.03 -4.28 -1.73
N LEU A 165 5.68 -5.38 -1.36
CA LEU A 165 5.90 -5.75 0.04
C LEU A 165 6.64 -4.65 0.81
N ARG A 166 7.73 -4.14 0.24
CA ARG A 166 8.52 -3.03 0.82
C ARG A 166 7.73 -1.73 0.91
N LEU A 167 6.84 -1.42 -0.05
CA LEU A 167 5.91 -0.29 0.02
C LEU A 167 4.93 -0.41 1.18
N ILE A 168 4.33 -1.59 1.38
CA ILE A 168 3.41 -1.86 2.50
C ILE A 168 4.16 -1.67 3.82
N ARG A 169 5.35 -2.28 3.96
CA ARG A 169 6.19 -2.14 5.16
C ARG A 169 6.53 -0.69 5.45
N ALA A 170 7.05 0.05 4.47
CA ALA A 170 7.44 1.45 4.65
C ALA A 170 6.25 2.36 4.98
N ALA A 171 5.03 2.02 4.53
CA ALA A 171 3.83 2.76 4.89
C ALA A 171 3.40 2.50 6.34
N MET A 172 3.59 1.27 6.84
CA MET A 172 3.14 0.80 8.15
C MET A 172 4.19 0.89 9.26
N ILE A 173 5.46 1.08 8.91
CA ILE A 173 6.50 1.20 9.92
C ILE A 173 6.42 2.54 10.66
N GLU A 174 6.92 2.52 11.89
CA GLU A 174 7.03 3.69 12.74
C GLU A 174 7.93 4.77 12.15
N GLN A 175 7.68 6.02 12.56
CA GLN A 175 8.30 7.19 11.97
C GLN A 175 9.83 7.18 12.06
N LYS A 176 10.39 6.66 13.16
CA LYS A 176 11.84 6.59 13.41
C LYS A 176 12.58 5.70 12.39
N GLN A 177 11.95 4.61 11.95
CA GLN A 177 12.54 3.64 11.02
C GLN A 177 12.08 3.87 9.57
N LYS A 178 11.13 4.78 9.37
CA LYS A 178 10.50 5.06 8.07
C LYS A 178 11.49 5.54 7.00
N VAL A 179 12.53 6.27 7.40
CA VAL A 179 13.58 6.74 6.48
C VAL A 179 14.38 5.56 5.92
N ALA A 180 14.79 4.60 6.76
CA ALA A 180 15.57 3.45 6.32
C ALA A 180 14.78 2.57 5.33
N LEU A 181 13.51 2.25 5.62
CA LEU A 181 12.68 1.53 4.66
C LEU A 181 12.37 2.35 3.40
N ASN A 182 12.27 3.68 3.50
CA ASN A 182 12.09 4.52 2.33
C ASN A 182 13.29 4.43 1.38
N ILE A 183 14.51 4.38 1.92
CA ILE A 183 15.74 4.19 1.15
C ILE A 183 15.72 2.82 0.46
N LEU A 184 15.40 1.75 1.21
CA LEU A 184 15.28 0.40 0.64
C LEU A 184 14.27 0.34 -0.52
N VAL A 185 13.11 1.02 -0.38
CA VAL A 185 12.11 1.14 -1.46
C VAL A 185 12.70 1.86 -2.67
N GLU A 186 13.47 2.93 -2.49
CA GLU A 186 14.09 3.68 -3.59
C GLU A 186 15.17 2.88 -4.30
N GLU A 187 16.01 2.15 -3.56
CA GLU A 187 17.02 1.25 -4.11
C GLU A 187 16.38 0.13 -4.92
N THR A 188 15.29 -0.45 -4.40
CA THR A 188 14.50 -1.48 -5.10
C THR A 188 13.98 -0.97 -6.43
N ALA A 189 13.36 0.23 -6.43
CA ALA A 189 12.88 0.86 -7.64
C ALA A 189 14.02 1.09 -8.63
N MET A 190 15.17 1.61 -8.17
CA MET A 190 16.33 1.82 -9.04
C MET A 190 16.82 0.51 -9.66
N CYS A 191 16.86 -0.58 -8.90
CA CYS A 191 17.27 -1.89 -9.41
C CYS A 191 16.32 -2.40 -10.50
N ILE A 192 15.00 -2.26 -10.28
CA ILE A 192 13.98 -2.64 -11.27
C ILE A 192 14.15 -1.83 -12.57
N GLU A 193 14.27 -0.51 -12.48
CA GLU A 193 14.41 0.35 -13.67
C GLU A 193 15.73 0.14 -14.43
N LYS A 194 16.77 -0.35 -13.76
CA LYS A 194 18.06 -0.69 -14.38
C LYS A 194 18.13 -2.16 -14.83
N GLU A 195 17.05 -2.91 -14.66
CA GLU A 195 16.97 -4.35 -14.94
C GLU A 195 18.05 -5.19 -14.23
N ILE A 196 18.56 -4.72 -13.10
CA ILE A 196 19.55 -5.45 -12.30
C ILE A 196 18.86 -6.28 -11.21
N ALA A 197 19.60 -7.23 -10.66
CA ALA A 197 19.10 -8.09 -9.59
C ALA A 197 18.72 -7.25 -8.35
N VAL A 198 17.49 -7.46 -7.85
CA VAL A 198 17.07 -6.96 -6.54
C VAL A 198 17.53 -7.98 -5.51
N PRO A 199 18.35 -7.62 -4.51
CA PRO A 199 18.69 -8.55 -3.43
C PRO A 199 17.45 -8.73 -2.53
N TYR A 200 16.92 -9.95 -2.49
CA TYR A 200 15.79 -10.29 -1.63
C TYR A 200 15.78 -11.78 -1.25
N ASN A 201 15.17 -12.07 -0.11
CA ASN A 201 14.62 -13.39 0.21
C ASN A 201 13.10 -13.23 0.29
N PHE A 202 12.37 -13.93 -0.57
CA PHE A 202 10.93 -13.71 -0.73
C PHE A 202 10.16 -14.02 0.55
N GLU A 203 10.47 -15.15 1.20
CA GLU A 203 9.81 -15.57 2.41
C GLU A 203 10.06 -14.59 3.57
N GLU A 204 11.29 -14.08 3.69
CA GLU A 204 11.64 -13.09 4.71
C GLU A 204 10.95 -11.74 4.45
N GLU A 205 10.83 -11.31 3.19
CA GLU A 205 10.08 -10.11 2.82
C GLU A 205 8.59 -10.23 3.20
N VAL A 206 7.99 -11.40 2.94
CA VAL A 206 6.61 -11.69 3.34
C VAL A 206 6.47 -11.72 4.86
N LYS A 207 7.41 -12.34 5.58
CA LYS A 207 7.43 -12.41 7.05
C LYS A 207 7.50 -11.02 7.68
N GLN A 208 8.46 -10.20 7.28
CA GLN A 208 8.64 -8.84 7.78
C GLN A 208 7.42 -7.96 7.49
N THR A 209 6.81 -8.11 6.31
CA THR A 209 5.58 -7.41 5.95
C THR A 209 4.39 -7.85 6.82
N SER A 210 4.27 -9.15 7.05
CA SER A 210 3.18 -9.74 7.84
C SER A 210 3.23 -9.29 9.30
N GLN A 211 4.42 -9.25 9.90
CA GLN A 211 4.62 -8.78 11.27
C GLN A 211 4.20 -7.31 11.43
N LEU A 212 4.69 -6.43 10.56
CA LEU A 212 4.34 -5.00 10.62
C LEU A 212 2.85 -4.74 10.38
N LEU A 213 2.25 -5.44 9.42
CA LEU A 213 0.84 -5.24 9.10
C LEU A 213 -0.08 -5.82 10.19
N SER A 214 0.24 -7.00 10.73
CA SER A 214 -0.44 -7.60 11.88
C SER A 214 -0.41 -6.69 13.10
N HIS A 215 0.78 -6.19 13.45
CA HIS A 215 0.94 -5.26 14.57
C HIS A 215 0.11 -3.99 14.35
N ALA A 216 0.16 -3.38 13.16
CA ALA A 216 -0.63 -2.19 12.87
C ALA A 216 -2.15 -2.43 12.92
N MET A 217 -2.61 -3.63 12.56
CA MET A 217 -4.01 -4.04 12.66
C MET A 217 -4.45 -4.22 14.13
N LEU A 218 -3.61 -4.84 14.96
CA LEU A 218 -3.85 -4.94 16.40
C LEU A 218 -3.91 -3.57 17.06
N THR A 219 -2.98 -2.68 16.73
CA THR A 219 -2.94 -1.29 17.18
C THR A 219 -4.21 -0.53 16.78
N ALA A 220 -4.66 -0.70 15.54
CA ALA A 220 -5.91 -0.11 15.06
C ALA A 220 -7.12 -0.58 15.88
N LYS A 221 -7.23 -1.89 16.16
CA LYS A 221 -8.34 -2.46 16.95
C LYS A 221 -8.34 -1.99 18.40
N MET A 222 -7.17 -1.82 19.01
CA MET A 222 -7.06 -1.30 20.39
C MET A 222 -7.45 0.17 20.49
N ILE A 223 -7.06 1.01 19.54
CA ILE A 223 -7.50 2.42 19.48
C ILE A 223 -9.02 2.51 19.31
N GLN A 224 -9.59 1.58 18.55
CA GLN A 224 -11.02 1.44 18.36
C GLN A 224 -11.77 0.94 19.61
N GLY A 225 -11.07 0.36 20.61
CA GLY A 225 -11.68 -0.11 21.86
C GLY A 225 -12.48 -1.41 21.72
N VAL A 226 -12.37 -2.09 20.57
CA VAL A 226 -12.99 -3.41 20.35
C VAL A 226 -12.06 -4.46 20.96
N PRO A 227 -12.50 -5.21 22.00
CA PRO A 227 -11.72 -6.35 22.47
C PRO A 227 -11.49 -7.31 21.31
N VAL A 228 -10.35 -8.01 21.28
CA VAL A 228 -9.96 -8.92 20.18
C VAL A 228 -10.99 -10.04 19.92
N ILE A 229 -12.04 -10.12 20.74
CA ILE A 229 -13.23 -10.95 20.56
C ILE A 229 -14.48 -10.07 20.78
N GLY A 230 -15.34 -9.98 19.76
CA GLY A 230 -16.68 -9.42 19.87
C GLY A 230 -16.79 -7.88 19.77
N VAL A 231 -17.87 -7.45 19.12
CA VAL A 231 -18.36 -6.07 18.91
C VAL A 231 -17.85 -5.37 17.64
N ALA A 232 -18.82 -5.11 16.76
CA ALA A 232 -18.70 -4.39 15.50
C ALA A 232 -18.56 -2.87 15.71
N GLY A 233 -17.76 -2.23 14.86
CA GLY A 233 -17.87 -0.78 14.60
C GLY A 233 -16.55 -0.02 14.63
N SER A 234 -15.95 0.21 13.45
CA SER A 234 -15.32 1.48 12.99
C SER A 234 -14.29 1.22 11.86
N GLY A 235 -14.25 2.13 10.89
CA GLY A 235 -13.52 2.00 9.62
C GLY A 235 -11.99 2.15 9.70
N TYR A 236 -11.31 1.59 10.70
CA TYR A 236 -9.83 1.67 10.76
C TYR A 236 -9.11 0.82 9.70
N ASN A 237 -9.75 -0.24 9.18
CA ASN A 237 -9.26 -0.92 7.97
C ASN A 237 -9.07 0.08 6.81
N ALA A 238 -10.00 1.02 6.67
CA ALA A 238 -9.92 2.08 5.66
C ALA A 238 -8.76 3.05 5.96
N VAL A 239 -8.38 3.24 7.23
CA VAL A 239 -7.21 4.06 7.61
C VAL A 239 -5.90 3.36 7.25
N VAL A 240 -5.75 2.07 7.52
CA VAL A 240 -4.57 1.30 7.11
C VAL A 240 -4.46 1.23 5.59
N TYR A 241 -5.56 0.86 4.91
CA TYR A 241 -5.64 0.90 3.46
C TYR A 241 -5.23 2.26 2.90
N HIS A 242 -5.82 3.36 3.41
CA HIS A 242 -5.49 4.71 2.96
C HIS A 242 -4.02 5.07 3.20
N THR A 243 -3.45 4.65 4.32
CA THR A 243 -2.05 4.93 4.68
C THR A 243 -1.09 4.26 3.69
N ILE A 244 -1.35 2.98 3.36
CA ILE A 244 -0.58 2.20 2.38
C ILE A 244 -0.70 2.84 0.99
N LEU A 245 -1.92 3.02 0.49
CA LEU A 245 -2.17 3.50 -0.87
C LEU A 245 -1.67 4.93 -1.09
N LYS A 246 -1.70 5.77 -0.06
CA LYS A 246 -1.13 7.12 -0.12
C LYS A 246 0.39 7.08 -0.35
N TYR A 247 1.10 6.17 0.31
CA TYR A 247 2.54 6.00 0.10
C TYR A 247 2.83 5.38 -1.27
N CYS A 248 2.10 4.33 -1.65
CA CYS A 248 2.21 3.70 -2.97
C CYS A 248 2.01 4.73 -4.09
N ASN A 249 0.99 5.58 -4.00
CA ASN A 249 0.73 6.62 -5.00
C ASN A 249 1.87 7.65 -5.08
N ILE A 250 2.50 8.02 -3.96
CA ILE A 250 3.67 8.91 -3.97
C ILE A 250 4.81 8.24 -4.74
N LYS A 251 5.08 6.98 -4.43
CA LYS A 251 6.22 6.23 -4.94
C LYS A 251 6.10 5.85 -6.42
N TYR A 252 4.96 5.30 -6.84
CA TYR A 252 4.71 5.02 -8.26
C TYR A 252 4.69 6.30 -9.11
N LYS A 253 4.11 7.39 -8.60
CA LYS A 253 4.16 8.70 -9.28
C LYS A 253 5.60 9.19 -9.45
N LYS A 254 6.43 9.06 -8.40
CA LYS A 254 7.85 9.43 -8.44
C LYS A 254 8.60 8.58 -9.47
N ARG A 255 8.43 7.26 -9.47
CA ARG A 255 9.03 6.35 -10.47
C ARG A 255 8.63 6.74 -11.90
N TYR A 256 7.35 6.92 -12.17
CA TYR A 256 6.85 7.33 -13.49
C TYR A 256 7.49 8.64 -13.97
N LEU A 257 7.53 9.66 -13.10
CA LEU A 257 8.14 10.94 -13.43
C LEU A 257 9.65 10.86 -13.64
N GLN A 258 10.36 10.01 -12.88
CA GLN A 258 11.79 9.79 -13.06
C GLN A 258 12.08 9.11 -14.40
N LYS A 259 11.26 8.13 -14.81
CA LYS A 259 11.33 7.51 -16.14
C LYS A 259 11.15 8.56 -17.25
N LYS A 260 10.09 9.38 -17.15
CA LYS A 260 9.81 10.48 -18.11
C LYS A 260 10.79 11.65 -18.10
N ASN A 261 11.70 11.73 -17.13
CA ASN A 261 12.76 12.74 -17.07
C ASN A 261 14.07 12.26 -17.71
N LYS A 262 14.24 10.94 -17.85
CA LYS A 262 15.37 10.33 -18.56
C LYS A 262 15.12 10.22 -20.07
N GLU A 263 13.85 10.06 -20.46
CA GLU A 263 13.33 10.15 -21.84
C GLU A 263 13.25 11.62 -22.32
#